data_AF-Q6HIE0-F1
#
_entry.id   AF-Q6HIE0-F1
#
_cell.length_a   1.000
_cell.length_b   1.000
_cell.length_c   1.000
_cell.angle_alpha   90.00
_cell.angle_beta   90.00
_cell.angle_gamma   90.00
#
_symmetry.space_group_name_H-M   'P 1'
#
loop_
_entity.id
_entity.type
_entity.pdbx_description
1 polymer ?
#
loop_
_entity_poly.entity_id
_entity_poly.type
_entity_poly.pdbx_seq_one_letter_code
_entity_poly.pdbx_strand_id
1 'polypeptide(L)'
;MEEMNEHIQQMIDWIEVNLKKEFSLDELSRYMGYSPYYCSFKFHQVTGFSIRRYILLRRLYLSIEDLKNGRKIIDIALDYNYSSQEAYSRAFKNVFGMNPREFQLNQLPIQSFVKLNINKEGEFNMNISRKIEVEQLRNAKSELFDKDVLNILNGQMMYEEFKNEKLMGDSDYAPFNEAMCVNRVTTLVFDEEFIKTRAAGHNSSVESYTKKVIDPLKKLFTKEYKCIVLWFGEDMFCQMNLLTILSYLEQSRYEGKVYLNSFREDEFKVNQIELELGNYSSVYNEVLVNHKKTFYKVPPVMYQAIDLYLKMLKEDNSVIKFISKNKDLSTQELLTKLFHLFPTIGYGDSQYIELINKIKKKAEPKI
;
A
#
# COMPACT_ATOMS: atom_id res chain seq x y z
N MET A 1 -13.70 -26.37 4.84
CA MET A 1 -12.90 -25.17 4.52
C MET A 1 -12.18 -24.64 5.76
N GLU A 2 -12.81 -24.68 6.93
CA GLU A 2 -12.18 -24.30 8.22
C GLU A 2 -10.91 -25.11 8.53
N GLU A 3 -10.96 -26.45 8.47
CA GLU A 3 -9.82 -27.32 8.74
C GLU A 3 -8.60 -27.03 7.83
N MET A 4 -8.84 -26.67 6.57
CA MET A 4 -7.78 -26.26 5.63
C MET A 4 -7.13 -24.92 6.02
N ASN A 5 -7.93 -23.94 6.46
CA ASN A 5 -7.41 -22.66 6.93
C ASN A 5 -6.59 -22.83 8.21
N GLU A 6 -7.02 -23.71 9.12
CA GLU A 6 -6.29 -24.03 10.34
C GLU A 6 -4.91 -24.63 10.04
N HIS A 7 -4.80 -25.58 9.11
CA HIS A 7 -3.50 -26.16 8.75
C HIS A 7 -2.54 -25.12 8.15
N ILE A 8 -3.02 -24.19 7.32
CA ILE A 8 -2.14 -23.14 6.79
C ILE A 8 -1.77 -22.14 7.88
N GLN A 9 -2.69 -21.82 8.80
CA GLN A 9 -2.36 -20.98 9.94
C GLN A 9 -1.29 -21.63 10.82
N GLN A 10 -1.37 -22.94 11.07
CA GLN A 10 -0.33 -23.70 11.77
C GLN A 10 1.02 -23.65 11.03
N MET A 11 1.02 -23.75 9.70
CA MET A 11 2.25 -23.57 8.91
C MET A 11 2.83 -22.16 9.09
N ILE A 12 2.00 -21.12 9.03
CA ILE A 12 2.41 -19.73 9.25
C ILE A 12 3.02 -19.58 10.65
N ASP A 13 2.33 -20.06 11.68
CA ASP A 13 2.77 -19.97 13.07
C ASP A 13 4.11 -20.67 13.29
N TRP A 14 4.27 -21.86 12.72
CA TRP A 14 5.53 -22.59 12.76
C TRP A 14 6.66 -21.81 12.08
N ILE A 15 6.39 -21.22 10.91
CA ILE A 15 7.38 -20.39 10.20
C ILE A 15 7.77 -19.18 11.04
N GLU A 16 6.79 -18.48 11.64
CA GLU A 16 7.03 -17.28 12.47
C GLU A 16 7.96 -17.57 13.65
N VAL A 17 7.75 -18.69 14.36
CA VAL A 17 8.61 -19.12 15.47
C VAL A 17 10.04 -19.46 15.02
N ASN A 18 10.23 -19.82 13.75
CA ASN A 18 11.52 -20.23 13.19
C ASN A 18 12.14 -19.17 12.26
N LEU A 19 11.63 -17.93 12.23
CA LEU A 19 12.12 -16.89 11.31
C LEU A 19 13.60 -16.56 11.50
N LYS A 20 14.17 -16.67 12.71
CA LYS A 20 15.58 -16.35 12.97
C LYS A 20 16.55 -17.55 12.81
N LYS A 21 16.04 -18.71 12.40
CA LYS A 21 16.83 -19.94 12.20
C LYS A 21 16.95 -20.29 10.73
N GLU A 22 17.83 -21.22 10.37
CA GLU A 22 17.81 -21.77 9.02
C GLU A 22 16.46 -22.48 8.77
N PHE A 23 15.80 -22.15 7.67
CA PHE A 23 14.50 -22.75 7.35
C PHE A 23 14.70 -24.05 6.59
N SER A 24 14.06 -25.12 7.06
CA SER A 24 13.97 -26.41 6.36
C SER A 24 12.52 -26.73 6.01
N LEU A 25 12.27 -26.97 4.72
CA LEU A 25 10.96 -27.44 4.26
C LEU A 25 10.65 -28.85 4.80
N ASP A 26 11.68 -29.68 5.00
CA ASP A 26 11.54 -31.03 5.57
C ASP A 26 11.21 -31.01 7.08
N GLU A 27 11.64 -29.98 7.80
CA GLU A 27 11.24 -29.79 9.20
C GLU A 27 9.78 -29.35 9.30
N LEU A 28 9.39 -28.37 8.49
CA LEU A 28 8.00 -27.94 8.41
C LEU A 28 7.10 -29.12 8.01
N SER A 29 7.51 -29.92 7.02
CA SER A 29 6.71 -31.04 6.54
C SER A 29 6.54 -32.13 7.60
N ARG A 30 7.62 -32.45 8.34
CA ARG A 30 7.56 -33.38 9.49
C ARG A 30 6.65 -32.87 10.59
N TYR A 31 6.72 -31.57 10.91
CA TYR A 31 5.84 -30.95 11.89
C TYR A 31 4.37 -31.03 11.48
N MET A 32 4.08 -30.76 10.20
CA MET A 32 2.72 -30.77 9.67
C MET A 32 2.17 -32.18 9.37
N GLY A 33 3.01 -33.21 9.31
CA GLY A 33 2.60 -34.57 8.91
C GLY A 33 2.28 -34.71 7.42
N TYR A 34 2.71 -33.78 6.56
CA TYR A 34 2.49 -33.80 5.12
C TYR A 34 3.81 -33.86 4.34
N SER A 35 3.74 -34.12 3.03
CA SER A 35 4.94 -34.07 2.19
C SER A 35 5.46 -32.63 2.01
N PRO A 36 6.77 -32.43 1.78
CA PRO A 36 7.35 -31.12 1.46
C PRO A 36 6.63 -30.41 0.30
N TYR A 37 6.32 -31.17 -0.76
CA TYR A 37 5.58 -30.66 -1.91
C TYR A 37 4.19 -30.16 -1.51
N TYR A 38 3.43 -30.94 -0.73
CA TYR A 38 2.10 -30.56 -0.30
C TYR A 38 2.13 -29.28 0.53
N CYS A 39 3.05 -29.17 1.49
CA CYS A 39 3.21 -27.97 2.32
C CYS A 39 3.49 -26.73 1.46
N SER A 40 4.48 -26.81 0.56
CA SER A 40 4.83 -25.68 -0.32
C SER A 40 3.70 -25.31 -1.27
N PHE A 41 3.05 -26.31 -1.88
CA PHE A 41 1.96 -26.11 -2.83
C PHE A 41 0.76 -25.47 -2.14
N LYS A 42 0.34 -26.01 -0.99
CA LYS A 42 -0.82 -25.52 -0.25
C LYS A 42 -0.59 -24.16 0.37
N PHE A 43 0.58 -23.91 0.95
CA PHE A 43 0.93 -22.58 1.44
C PHE A 43 0.85 -21.55 0.31
N HIS A 44 1.41 -21.85 -0.86
CA HIS A 44 1.34 -20.95 -2.00
C HIS A 44 -0.08 -20.78 -2.55
N GLN A 45 -0.85 -21.87 -2.61
CA GLN A 45 -2.23 -21.86 -3.09
C GLN A 45 -3.10 -20.93 -2.23
N VAL A 46 -2.93 -20.97 -0.90
CA VAL A 46 -3.77 -20.23 0.03
C VAL A 46 -3.26 -18.82 0.27
N THR A 47 -1.95 -18.64 0.49
CA THR A 47 -1.37 -17.32 0.84
C THR A 47 -1.02 -16.45 -0.36
N GLY A 48 -0.89 -17.04 -1.55
CA GLY A 48 -0.35 -16.37 -2.74
C GLY A 48 1.18 -16.17 -2.72
N PHE A 49 1.86 -16.48 -1.61
CA PHE A 49 3.31 -16.37 -1.47
C PHE A 49 3.99 -17.73 -1.51
N SER A 50 5.21 -17.80 -2.06
CA SER A 50 6.06 -18.94 -1.73
C SER A 50 6.53 -18.81 -0.28
N ILE A 51 6.74 -19.93 0.42
CA ILE A 51 7.24 -19.92 1.80
C ILE A 51 8.54 -19.11 1.91
N ARG A 52 9.47 -19.29 0.96
CA ARG A 52 10.73 -18.53 0.89
C ARG A 52 10.50 -17.03 0.77
N ARG A 53 9.53 -16.58 -0.05
CA ARG A 53 9.22 -15.16 -0.20
C ARG A 53 8.59 -14.59 1.08
N TYR A 54 7.70 -15.36 1.72
CA TYR A 54 7.11 -14.99 3.00
C TYR A 54 8.18 -14.77 4.08
N ILE A 55 9.07 -15.76 4.27
CA ILE A 55 10.18 -15.69 5.22
C ILE A 55 11.07 -14.47 4.94
N LEU A 56 11.44 -14.24 3.68
CA LEU A 56 12.25 -13.09 3.27
C LEU A 56 11.60 -11.76 3.70
N LEU A 57 10.31 -11.57 3.38
CA LEU A 57 9.62 -10.33 3.71
C LEU A 57 9.45 -10.14 5.23
N ARG A 58 9.10 -11.21 5.95
CA ARG A 58 8.95 -11.17 7.42
C ARG A 58 10.27 -10.87 8.12
N ARG A 59 11.38 -11.52 7.75
CA ARG A 59 12.72 -11.24 8.31
C ARG A 59 13.11 -9.79 8.10
N LEU A 60 13.00 -9.30 6.87
CA LEU A 60 13.36 -7.93 6.53
C LEU A 60 12.49 -6.92 7.29
N TYR A 61 11.17 -7.14 7.34
CA TYR A 61 10.27 -6.26 8.07
C TYR A 61 10.54 -6.26 9.58
N LEU A 62 10.74 -7.43 10.20
CA LEU A 62 11.08 -7.50 11.63
C LEU A 62 12.41 -6.83 11.95
N SER A 63 13.38 -6.87 11.03
CA SER A 63 14.69 -6.22 11.22
C SER A 63 14.63 -4.69 11.23
N ILE A 64 13.52 -4.09 10.79
CA ILE A 64 13.33 -2.62 10.77
C ILE A 64 13.44 -2.03 12.17
N GLU A 65 12.90 -2.70 13.18
CA GLU A 65 12.94 -2.20 14.56
C GLU A 65 14.37 -2.17 15.10
N ASP A 66 15.15 -3.23 14.82
CA ASP A 66 16.57 -3.26 15.15
C ASP A 66 17.36 -2.16 14.42
N LEU A 67 17.02 -1.87 13.16
CA LEU A 67 17.62 -0.78 12.40
C LEU A 67 17.29 0.59 13.01
N LYS A 68 16.03 0.85 13.36
CA LYS A 68 15.60 2.11 14.02
C LYS A 68 16.33 2.34 15.34
N ASN A 69 16.58 1.26 16.09
CA ASN A 69 17.35 1.29 17.33
C ASN A 69 18.88 1.41 17.12
N GLY A 70 19.34 1.59 15.88
CA GLY A 70 20.74 1.86 15.57
C GLY A 70 21.68 0.67 15.74
N ARG A 71 21.17 -0.57 15.80
CA ARG A 71 22.01 -1.77 15.91
C ARG A 71 22.94 -1.92 14.71
N LYS A 72 24.07 -2.58 14.89
CA LYS A 72 25.05 -2.81 13.81
C LYS A 72 24.43 -3.71 12.73
N ILE A 73 24.57 -3.30 11.48
CA ILE A 73 23.93 -3.98 10.34
C ILE A 73 24.41 -5.44 10.21
N ILE A 74 25.69 -5.73 10.48
CA ILE A 74 26.21 -7.11 10.47
C ILE A 74 25.53 -8.00 11.54
N ASP A 75 25.32 -7.49 12.76
CA ASP A 75 24.69 -8.25 13.83
C ASP A 75 23.22 -8.55 13.47
N ILE A 76 22.51 -7.55 12.92
CA ILE A 76 21.16 -7.73 12.40
C ILE A 76 21.15 -8.79 11.29
N ALA A 77 22.08 -8.73 10.33
CA ALA A 77 22.15 -9.69 9.25
C ALA A 77 22.28 -11.14 9.78
N LEU A 78 23.16 -11.36 10.76
CA LEU A 78 23.37 -12.67 11.37
C LEU A 78 22.14 -13.13 12.18
N ASP A 79 21.54 -12.25 12.98
CA ASP A 79 20.33 -12.55 13.78
C ASP A 79 19.12 -12.96 12.92
N TYR A 80 19.04 -12.43 11.70
CA TYR A 80 17.99 -12.78 10.73
C TYR A 80 18.45 -13.85 9.72
N ASN A 81 19.50 -14.60 10.06
CA ASN A 81 20.00 -15.76 9.32
C ASN A 81 20.39 -15.42 7.86
N TYR A 82 21.08 -14.30 7.67
CA TYR A 82 21.81 -13.99 6.44
C TYR A 82 23.28 -14.37 6.62
N SER A 83 23.89 -14.89 5.55
CA SER A 83 25.29 -15.32 5.56
C SER A 83 26.31 -14.17 5.64
N SER A 84 25.90 -12.95 5.28
CA SER A 84 26.73 -11.75 5.35
C SER A 84 25.91 -10.46 5.38
N GLN A 85 26.55 -9.35 5.78
CA GLN A 85 25.96 -8.01 5.71
C GLN A 85 25.55 -7.61 4.29
N GLU A 86 26.32 -8.02 3.28
CA GLU A 86 26.07 -7.71 1.87
C GLU A 86 24.86 -8.49 1.34
N ALA A 87 24.68 -9.74 1.78
CA ALA A 87 23.49 -10.53 1.45
C ALA A 87 22.22 -9.88 2.01
N TYR A 88 22.26 -9.47 3.28
CA TYR A 88 21.17 -8.72 3.92
C TYR A 88 20.91 -7.38 3.21
N SER A 89 21.96 -6.58 2.99
CA SER A 89 21.82 -5.25 2.39
C SER A 89 21.26 -5.30 0.97
N ARG A 90 21.65 -6.30 0.16
CA ARG A 90 21.05 -6.52 -1.17
C ARG A 90 19.58 -6.91 -1.06
N ALA A 91 19.23 -7.83 -0.16
CA ALA A 91 17.85 -8.24 0.04
C ALA A 91 16.97 -7.06 0.50
N PHE A 92 17.47 -6.27 1.45
CA PHE A 92 16.80 -5.07 1.97
C PHE A 92 16.59 -4.04 0.87
N LYS A 93 17.65 -3.69 0.11
CA LYS A 93 17.54 -2.76 -1.02
C LYS A 93 16.59 -3.25 -2.12
N ASN A 94 16.59 -4.54 -2.41
CA ASN A 94 15.67 -5.09 -3.41
C ASN A 94 14.21 -4.97 -2.99
N VAL A 95 13.91 -5.10 -1.69
CA VAL A 95 12.53 -5.05 -1.17
C VAL A 95 12.08 -3.61 -0.92
N PHE A 96 12.92 -2.78 -0.31
CA PHE A 96 12.54 -1.43 0.14
C PHE A 96 13.07 -0.29 -0.74
N GLY A 97 13.89 -0.59 -1.76
CA GLY A 97 14.44 0.42 -2.67
C GLY A 97 15.59 1.24 -2.10
N MET A 98 15.90 1.10 -0.80
CA MET A 98 16.98 1.81 -0.12
C MET A 98 17.88 0.84 0.64
N ASN A 99 19.13 1.23 0.94
CA ASN A 99 20.01 0.38 1.74
C ASN A 99 19.74 0.52 3.26
N PRO A 100 20.13 -0.46 4.09
CA PRO A 100 19.81 -0.43 5.52
C PRO A 100 20.40 0.79 6.24
N ARG A 101 21.60 1.24 5.85
CA ARG A 101 22.26 2.40 6.47
C ARG A 101 21.50 3.68 6.21
N GLU A 102 21.06 3.93 4.98
CA GLU A 102 20.19 5.06 4.66
C GLU A 102 18.89 5.00 5.46
N PHE A 103 18.34 3.80 5.68
CA PHE A 103 17.14 3.65 6.48
C PHE A 103 17.37 4.03 7.95
N GLN A 104 18.49 3.60 8.56
CA GLN A 104 18.81 4.00 9.94
C GLN A 104 18.91 5.52 10.13
N LEU A 105 19.39 6.23 9.11
CA LEU A 105 19.58 7.68 9.16
C LEU A 105 18.29 8.46 8.99
N ASN A 106 17.40 8.00 8.09
CA ASN A 106 16.23 8.79 7.67
C ASN A 106 14.90 8.24 8.20
N GLN A 107 14.86 6.96 8.59
CA GLN A 107 13.68 6.24 9.10
C GLN A 107 12.41 6.43 8.25
N LEU A 108 12.58 6.52 6.93
CA LEU A 108 11.49 6.79 5.98
C LEU A 108 10.38 5.72 6.07
N PRO A 109 9.12 6.08 5.78
CA PRO A 109 8.01 5.13 5.79
C PRO A 109 8.25 3.95 4.83
N ILE A 110 7.93 2.75 5.31
CA ILE A 110 8.02 1.48 4.61
C ILE A 110 6.64 0.81 4.68
N GLN A 111 6.23 0.12 3.61
CA GLN A 111 5.01 -0.67 3.63
C GLN A 111 5.16 -1.86 4.60
N SER A 112 4.22 -1.95 5.52
CA SER A 112 4.17 -2.97 6.55
C SER A 112 3.92 -4.36 5.97
N PHE A 113 4.63 -5.35 6.51
CA PHE A 113 4.41 -6.76 6.18
C PHE A 113 4.23 -7.58 7.45
N VAL A 114 3.05 -7.47 8.05
CA VAL A 114 2.68 -8.16 9.30
C VAL A 114 2.48 -9.66 9.09
N LYS A 115 2.44 -10.41 10.20
CA LYS A 115 2.13 -11.85 10.18
C LYS A 115 0.77 -12.08 9.52
N LEU A 116 0.71 -13.00 8.57
CA LEU A 116 -0.58 -13.41 7.98
C LEU A 116 -1.42 -14.14 9.02
N ASN A 117 -2.72 -13.84 9.07
CA ASN A 117 -3.65 -14.50 9.99
C ASN A 117 -4.93 -14.95 9.28
N ILE A 118 -4.91 -16.12 8.66
CA ILE A 118 -5.99 -16.66 7.82
C ILE A 118 -7.29 -16.89 8.61
N ASN A 119 -7.21 -16.97 9.94
CA ASN A 119 -8.34 -17.25 10.81
C ASN A 119 -8.99 -15.99 11.39
N LYS A 120 -8.48 -14.78 11.08
CA LYS A 120 -9.04 -13.55 11.64
C LYS A 120 -10.21 -13.06 10.80
N GLU A 121 -11.44 -13.24 11.31
CA GLU A 121 -12.56 -12.38 10.98
C GLU A 121 -12.47 -11.16 11.90
N GLY A 122 -12.10 -10.00 11.34
CA GLY A 122 -11.77 -8.82 12.13
C GLY A 122 -12.61 -7.62 11.78
N GLU A 123 -13.67 -7.39 12.55
CA GLU A 123 -14.30 -6.09 12.71
C GLU A 123 -13.27 -5.06 13.20
N PHE A 124 -13.30 -3.88 12.58
CA PHE A 124 -12.32 -2.81 12.77
C PHE A 124 -12.91 -1.70 13.64
N ASN A 125 -12.45 -1.59 14.89
CA ASN A 125 -12.82 -0.49 15.79
C ASN A 125 -11.83 0.68 15.62
N MET A 126 -12.04 1.48 14.57
CA MET A 126 -11.03 2.40 13.99
C MET A 126 -10.98 3.82 14.60
N ASN A 127 -12.09 4.30 15.16
CA ASN A 127 -12.24 5.73 15.44
C ASN A 127 -11.43 6.22 16.66
N ILE A 128 -11.15 5.36 17.65
CA ILE A 128 -10.43 5.77 18.87
C ILE A 128 -8.93 5.94 18.58
N SER A 129 -8.33 5.01 17.82
CA SER A 129 -6.90 5.06 17.48
C SER A 129 -6.55 6.31 16.66
N ARG A 130 -7.44 6.70 15.73
CA ARG A 130 -7.28 7.90 14.89
C ARG A 130 -7.18 9.19 15.71
N LYS A 131 -8.07 9.38 16.68
CA LYS A 131 -8.06 10.58 17.56
C LYS A 131 -6.77 10.69 18.34
N ILE A 132 -6.34 9.60 18.98
CA ILE A 132 -5.13 9.57 19.80
C ILE A 132 -3.91 9.95 18.97
N GLU A 133 -3.77 9.38 17.78
CA GLU A 133 -2.61 9.65 16.92
C GLU A 133 -2.60 11.10 16.42
N VAL A 134 -3.75 11.64 16.02
CA VAL A 134 -3.85 13.05 15.58
C VAL A 134 -3.57 14.02 16.73
N GLU A 135 -4.01 13.71 17.95
CA GLU A 135 -3.66 14.51 19.14
C GLU A 135 -2.16 14.50 19.42
N GLN A 136 -1.49 13.35 19.27
CA GLN A 136 -0.04 13.27 19.41
C GLN A 136 0.67 14.14 18.35
N LEU A 137 0.21 14.10 17.10
CA LEU A 137 0.73 14.97 16.03
C LEU A 137 0.51 16.45 16.34
N ARG A 138 -0.66 16.82 16.87
CA ARG A 138 -0.97 18.20 17.27
C ARG A 138 0.00 18.71 18.33
N ASN A 139 0.28 17.89 19.33
CA ASN A 139 1.21 18.23 20.39
C ASN A 139 2.65 18.37 19.88
N ALA A 140 3.03 17.58 18.85
CA ALA A 140 4.37 17.60 18.29
C ALA A 140 4.60 18.70 17.26
N LYS A 141 3.58 19.06 16.45
CA LYS A 141 3.68 20.01 15.34
C LYS A 141 2.41 20.85 15.20
N SER A 142 2.21 21.79 16.11
CA SER A 142 1.03 22.64 16.14
C SER A 142 0.84 23.48 14.87
N GLU A 143 1.93 23.83 14.18
CA GLU A 143 1.92 24.60 12.93
C GLU A 143 1.18 23.89 11.78
N LEU A 144 1.01 22.56 11.84
CA LEU A 144 0.26 21.80 10.84
C LEU A 144 -1.27 21.91 11.01
N PHE A 145 -1.73 22.61 12.04
CA PHE A 145 -3.16 22.77 12.37
C PHE A 145 -3.67 24.19 12.08
N ASP A 146 -2.83 25.02 11.43
CA ASP A 146 -3.14 26.40 11.09
C ASP A 146 -4.08 26.53 9.87
N LYS A 147 -4.70 27.71 9.73
CA LYS A 147 -5.68 28.02 8.66
C LYS A 147 -5.07 28.07 7.25
N ASP A 148 -3.75 28.15 7.16
CA ASP A 148 -2.97 28.17 5.91
C ASP A 148 -2.47 26.77 5.52
N VAL A 149 -3.06 25.72 6.11
CA VAL A 149 -2.77 24.31 5.82
C VAL A 149 -3.94 23.68 5.05
N LEU A 150 -3.61 22.90 4.01
CA LEU A 150 -4.56 22.02 3.31
C LEU A 150 -4.24 20.56 3.61
N ASN A 151 -5.21 19.81 4.11
CA ASN A 151 -5.14 18.37 4.30
C ASN A 151 -5.80 17.65 3.12
N ILE A 152 -5.02 16.91 2.34
CA ILE A 152 -5.54 16.06 1.27
C ILE A 152 -5.64 14.63 1.81
N LEU A 153 -6.87 14.10 1.82
CA LEU A 153 -7.22 12.80 2.41
C LEU A 153 -7.55 11.81 1.28
N ASN A 154 -7.02 10.59 1.36
CA ASN A 154 -7.30 9.56 0.36
C ASN A 154 -8.71 8.98 0.56
N GLY A 155 -9.68 9.48 -0.20
CA GLY A 155 -11.06 9.01 -0.20
C GLY A 155 -12.04 9.77 0.71
N GLN A 156 -13.33 9.58 0.42
CA GLN A 156 -14.43 10.34 1.01
C GLN A 156 -14.68 10.02 2.48
N MET A 157 -14.58 8.74 2.88
CA MET A 157 -14.86 8.30 4.25
C MET A 157 -13.89 8.96 5.25
N MET A 158 -12.60 8.97 4.93
CA MET A 158 -11.59 9.61 5.78
C MET A 158 -11.81 11.12 5.85
N TYR A 159 -12.18 11.75 4.74
CA TYR A 159 -12.56 13.16 4.71
C TYR A 159 -13.73 13.50 5.63
N GLU A 160 -14.80 12.71 5.59
CA GLU A 160 -15.96 12.95 6.45
C GLU A 160 -15.60 12.84 7.92
N GLU A 161 -14.82 11.83 8.30
CA GLU A 161 -14.36 11.67 9.68
C GLU A 161 -13.49 12.85 10.14
N PHE A 162 -12.43 13.18 9.39
CA PHE A 162 -11.52 14.27 9.72
C PHE A 162 -12.24 15.61 9.84
N LYS A 163 -13.17 15.88 8.93
CA LYS A 163 -13.96 17.11 8.89
C LYS A 163 -14.98 17.18 10.03
N ASN A 164 -15.74 16.11 10.25
CA ASN A 164 -16.80 16.07 11.26
C ASN A 164 -16.22 16.18 12.68
N GLU A 165 -15.08 15.53 12.92
CA GLU A 165 -14.40 15.55 14.21
C GLU A 165 -13.39 16.71 14.34
N LYS A 166 -13.21 17.51 13.28
CA LYS A 166 -12.22 18.60 13.20
C LYS A 166 -10.83 18.16 13.66
N LEU A 167 -10.39 16.99 13.20
CA LEU A 167 -9.15 16.36 13.64
C LEU A 167 -7.95 17.28 13.43
N MET A 168 -7.92 18.04 12.33
CA MET A 168 -6.87 19.00 12.01
C MET A 168 -7.24 20.46 12.31
N GLY A 169 -8.15 20.69 13.27
CA GLY A 169 -8.55 22.03 13.70
C GLY A 169 -9.25 22.82 12.59
N ASP A 170 -8.86 24.10 12.45
CA ASP A 170 -9.44 25.06 11.50
C ASP A 170 -8.79 25.01 10.10
N SER A 171 -7.91 24.05 9.85
CA SER A 171 -7.30 23.84 8.54
C SER A 171 -8.33 23.41 7.48
N ASP A 172 -7.95 23.54 6.21
CA ASP A 172 -8.79 23.09 5.10
C ASP A 172 -8.60 21.59 4.84
N TYR A 173 -9.66 20.93 4.36
CA TYR A 173 -9.66 19.51 4.01
C TYR A 173 -10.19 19.31 2.59
N ALA A 174 -9.60 18.37 1.85
CA ALA A 174 -10.08 17.95 0.55
C ALA A 174 -9.92 16.43 0.37
N PRO A 175 -10.98 15.70 -0.04
CA PRO A 175 -10.84 14.29 -0.41
C PRO A 175 -10.27 14.17 -1.82
N PHE A 176 -9.35 13.24 -2.02
CA PHE A 176 -8.99 12.76 -3.36
C PHE A 176 -9.73 11.45 -3.67
N ASN A 177 -10.81 11.56 -4.43
CA ASN A 177 -11.77 10.48 -4.70
C ASN A 177 -11.54 9.78 -6.04
N GLU A 178 -10.29 9.42 -6.33
CA GLU A 178 -9.89 8.82 -7.61
C GLU A 178 -9.22 7.46 -7.40
N ALA A 179 -9.27 6.60 -8.43
CA ALA A 179 -8.64 5.29 -8.44
C ALA A 179 -7.55 5.25 -9.52
N MET A 180 -6.37 5.79 -9.22
CA MET A 180 -5.29 5.93 -10.22
C MET A 180 -4.67 4.60 -10.66
N CYS A 181 -4.98 3.50 -9.95
CA CYS A 181 -4.57 2.16 -10.34
C CYS A 181 -5.41 1.55 -11.48
N VAL A 182 -6.56 2.14 -11.80
CA VAL A 182 -7.45 1.67 -12.88
C VAL A 182 -7.56 2.72 -13.97
N ASN A 183 -7.85 2.28 -15.20
CA ASN A 183 -8.01 3.13 -16.39
C ASN A 183 -6.77 3.93 -16.77
N ARG A 184 -6.76 4.47 -17.99
CA ARG A 184 -5.63 5.24 -18.52
C ARG A 184 -5.54 6.62 -17.89
N VAL A 185 -4.36 7.21 -17.92
CA VAL A 185 -4.08 8.57 -17.45
C VAL A 185 -3.31 9.34 -18.53
N THR A 186 -3.26 10.66 -18.40
CA THR A 186 -2.49 11.57 -19.28
C THR A 186 -1.31 12.19 -18.51
N THR A 187 -0.38 12.81 -19.23
CA THR A 187 0.82 13.47 -18.67
C THR A 187 0.51 14.64 -17.74
N LEU A 188 -0.37 15.54 -18.18
CA LEU A 188 -0.77 16.71 -17.40
C LEU A 188 -1.87 16.29 -16.41
N VAL A 189 -1.66 16.55 -15.13
CA VAL A 189 -2.60 16.15 -14.07
C VAL A 189 -3.67 17.23 -13.91
N PHE A 190 -4.93 16.80 -13.90
CA PHE A 190 -6.13 17.65 -13.74
C PHE A 190 -6.40 18.66 -14.86
N ASP A 191 -5.74 18.54 -16.02
CA ASP A 191 -6.12 19.31 -17.20
C ASP A 191 -7.39 18.75 -17.87
N GLU A 192 -7.87 19.44 -18.91
CA GLU A 192 -9.10 19.04 -19.60
C GLU A 192 -8.99 17.64 -20.22
N GLU A 193 -7.82 17.27 -20.76
CA GLU A 193 -7.58 15.95 -21.36
C GLU A 193 -7.57 14.84 -20.30
N PHE A 194 -6.94 15.10 -19.14
CA PHE A 194 -6.99 14.22 -17.98
C PHE A 194 -8.42 13.95 -17.56
N ILE A 195 -9.20 15.00 -17.33
CA ILE A 195 -10.59 14.90 -16.86
C ILE A 195 -11.42 14.08 -17.85
N LYS A 196 -11.31 14.35 -19.16
CA LYS A 196 -12.02 13.58 -20.20
C LYS A 196 -11.60 12.11 -20.22
N THR A 197 -10.30 11.85 -20.17
CA THR A 197 -9.74 10.49 -20.19
C THR A 197 -10.21 9.66 -18.99
N ARG A 198 -10.16 10.25 -17.79
CA ARG A 198 -10.58 9.59 -16.55
C ARG A 198 -12.09 9.39 -16.49
N ALA A 199 -12.89 10.39 -16.86
CA ALA A 199 -14.35 10.26 -16.94
C ALA A 199 -14.76 9.12 -17.88
N ALA A 200 -14.18 9.07 -19.08
CA ALA A 200 -14.43 8.00 -20.04
C ALA A 200 -14.02 6.62 -19.51
N GLY A 201 -12.85 6.51 -18.86
CA GLY A 201 -12.39 5.25 -18.25
C GLY A 201 -13.35 4.68 -17.20
N HIS A 202 -13.98 5.56 -16.41
CA HIS A 202 -14.98 5.16 -15.40
C HIS A 202 -16.40 5.02 -15.94
N ASN A 203 -16.60 5.11 -17.26
CA ASN A 203 -17.93 5.15 -17.88
C ASN A 203 -18.84 6.23 -17.26
N SER A 204 -18.28 7.38 -16.92
CA SER A 204 -18.96 8.53 -16.32
C SER A 204 -18.97 9.73 -17.27
N SER A 205 -19.96 10.62 -17.13
CA SER A 205 -19.89 11.92 -17.78
C SER A 205 -18.77 12.78 -17.16
N VAL A 206 -18.24 13.72 -17.95
CA VAL A 206 -17.25 14.71 -17.48
C VAL A 206 -17.79 15.53 -16.31
N GLU A 207 -19.08 15.90 -16.34
CA GLU A 207 -19.73 16.64 -15.26
C GLU A 207 -19.77 15.83 -13.95
N SER A 208 -20.20 14.57 -14.03
CA SER A 208 -20.26 13.67 -12.87
C SER A 208 -18.86 13.42 -12.28
N TYR A 209 -17.87 13.21 -13.14
CA TYR A 209 -16.48 13.06 -12.72
C TYR A 209 -15.95 14.32 -12.03
N THR A 210 -16.21 15.49 -12.62
CA THR A 210 -15.79 16.79 -12.08
C THR A 210 -16.36 17.01 -10.69
N LYS A 211 -17.67 16.78 -10.49
CA LYS A 211 -18.33 16.89 -9.18
C LYS A 211 -17.73 15.96 -8.12
N LYS A 212 -17.34 14.75 -8.53
CA LYS A 212 -16.82 13.74 -7.60
C LYS A 212 -15.35 13.93 -7.25
N VAL A 213 -14.52 14.36 -8.20
CA VAL A 213 -13.05 14.34 -8.08
C VAL A 213 -12.44 15.73 -8.09
N ILE A 214 -12.89 16.62 -8.98
CA ILE A 214 -12.26 17.93 -9.22
C ILE A 214 -12.82 19.00 -8.29
N ASP A 215 -14.14 19.09 -8.16
CA ASP A 215 -14.80 20.08 -7.31
C ASP A 215 -14.37 20.00 -5.83
N PRO A 216 -14.20 18.81 -5.22
CA PRO A 216 -13.69 18.71 -3.86
C PRO A 216 -12.25 19.22 -3.70
N LEU A 217 -11.45 19.16 -4.77
CA LEU A 217 -10.08 19.67 -4.81
C LEU A 217 -10.00 21.16 -5.19
N LYS A 218 -11.12 21.85 -5.44
CA LYS A 218 -11.11 23.26 -5.90
C LYS A 218 -10.18 24.17 -5.10
N LYS A 219 -10.15 24.00 -3.77
CA LYS A 219 -9.27 24.74 -2.87
C LYS A 219 -7.78 24.58 -3.19
N LEU A 220 -7.34 23.38 -3.58
CA LEU A 220 -5.96 23.09 -4.02
C LEU A 220 -5.55 23.94 -5.22
N PHE A 221 -6.51 24.24 -6.11
CA PHE A 221 -6.24 24.97 -7.36
C PHE A 221 -6.31 26.48 -7.20
N THR A 222 -7.06 26.98 -6.21
CA THR A 222 -7.41 28.41 -6.12
C THR A 222 -6.82 29.15 -4.93
N LYS A 223 -6.40 28.45 -3.88
CA LYS A 223 -5.83 29.07 -2.67
C LYS A 223 -4.36 28.68 -2.54
N GLU A 224 -3.51 29.67 -2.26
CA GLU A 224 -2.12 29.44 -1.92
C GLU A 224 -2.02 28.99 -0.46
N TYR A 225 -1.45 27.81 -0.23
CA TYR A 225 -1.20 27.27 1.10
C TYR A 225 0.29 27.28 1.39
N LYS A 226 0.68 27.63 2.62
CA LYS A 226 2.08 27.51 3.06
C LYS A 226 2.50 26.05 3.23
N CYS A 227 1.52 25.20 3.50
CA CYS A 227 1.74 23.80 3.81
C CYS A 227 0.59 22.92 3.27
N ILE A 228 0.95 21.81 2.66
CA ILE A 228 0.02 20.73 2.28
C ILE A 228 0.38 19.47 3.07
N VAL A 229 -0.60 18.90 3.75
CA VAL A 229 -0.46 17.65 4.51
C VAL A 229 -1.23 16.55 3.78
N LEU A 230 -0.52 15.51 3.39
CA LEU A 230 -1.01 14.39 2.59
C LEU A 230 -1.24 13.18 3.50
N TRP A 231 -2.46 12.67 3.54
CA TRP A 231 -2.85 11.52 4.35
C TRP A 231 -3.13 10.32 3.45
N PHE A 232 -2.13 9.46 3.31
CA PHE A 232 -2.16 8.33 2.39
C PHE A 232 -1.60 7.08 3.06
N GLY A 233 -2.36 5.99 2.96
CA GLY A 233 -1.97 4.69 3.50
C GLY A 233 -0.75 4.08 2.81
N GLU A 234 -0.23 2.99 3.39
CA GLU A 234 0.94 2.27 2.89
C GLU A 234 0.67 1.35 1.69
N ASP A 235 -0.60 1.11 1.34
CA ASP A 235 -0.97 0.24 0.23
C ASP A 235 -0.71 0.86 -1.16
N MET A 236 -0.72 0.00 -2.18
CA MET A 236 -0.46 0.38 -3.56
C MET A 236 -1.42 1.46 -4.07
N PHE A 237 -2.71 1.34 -3.77
CA PHE A 237 -3.73 2.27 -4.24
C PHE A 237 -3.49 3.68 -3.71
N CYS A 238 -3.31 3.80 -2.39
CA CYS A 238 -2.98 5.05 -1.72
C CYS A 238 -1.71 5.68 -2.32
N GLN A 239 -0.66 4.89 -2.55
CA GLN A 239 0.60 5.42 -3.06
C GLN A 239 0.54 5.88 -4.53
N MET A 240 -0.28 5.26 -5.38
CA MET A 240 -0.49 5.76 -6.76
C MET A 240 -1.31 7.06 -6.78
N ASN A 241 -2.26 7.20 -5.86
CA ASN A 241 -2.98 8.43 -5.67
C ASN A 241 -2.07 9.55 -5.14
N LEU A 242 -1.22 9.24 -4.15
CA LEU A 242 -0.20 10.15 -3.63
C LEU A 242 0.73 10.65 -4.74
N LEU A 243 1.25 9.75 -5.58
CA LEU A 243 2.12 10.09 -6.71
C LEU A 243 1.44 11.08 -7.68
N THR A 244 0.13 10.94 -7.87
CA THR A 244 -0.65 11.83 -8.72
C THR A 244 -0.74 13.25 -8.15
N ILE A 245 -1.00 13.37 -6.85
CA ILE A 245 -1.01 14.67 -6.18
C ILE A 245 0.38 15.32 -6.21
N LEU A 246 1.44 14.56 -5.92
CA LEU A 246 2.81 15.09 -5.96
C LEU A 246 3.23 15.56 -7.36
N SER A 247 2.85 14.79 -8.40
CA SER A 247 3.03 15.20 -9.80
C SER A 247 2.30 16.51 -10.09
N TYR A 248 1.05 16.66 -9.65
CA TYR A 248 0.31 17.91 -9.81
C TYR A 248 0.99 19.09 -9.11
N LEU A 249 1.43 18.92 -7.86
CA LEU A 249 2.11 19.97 -7.10
C LEU A 249 3.39 20.47 -7.81
N GLU A 250 4.16 19.56 -8.43
CA GLU A 250 5.29 19.96 -9.26
C GLU A 250 4.87 20.69 -10.54
N GLN A 251 3.83 20.19 -11.22
CA GLN A 251 3.32 20.81 -12.45
C GLN A 251 2.74 22.21 -12.21
N SER A 252 2.13 22.45 -11.04
CA SER A 252 1.60 23.74 -10.62
C SER A 252 2.65 24.66 -10.00
N ARG A 253 3.91 24.19 -9.85
CA ARG A 253 5.03 24.91 -9.22
C ARG A 253 4.71 25.31 -7.78
N TYR A 254 4.14 24.41 -7.01
CA TYR A 254 3.91 24.62 -5.59
C TYR A 254 5.23 24.79 -4.83
N GLU A 255 5.41 25.91 -4.13
CA GLU A 255 6.64 26.25 -3.40
C GLU A 255 6.52 26.04 -1.88
N GLY A 256 5.34 25.70 -1.38
CA GLY A 256 5.11 25.46 0.04
C GLY A 256 5.63 24.09 0.50
N LYS A 257 5.54 23.86 1.81
CA LYS A 257 5.97 22.58 2.40
C LYS A 257 4.97 21.48 2.13
N VAL A 258 5.47 20.26 1.92
CA VAL A 258 4.63 19.07 1.73
C VAL A 258 4.99 18.05 2.81
N TYR A 259 4.00 17.65 3.61
CA TYR A 259 4.17 16.58 4.60
C TYR A 259 3.35 15.36 4.19
N LEU A 260 3.93 14.16 4.34
CA LEU A 260 3.23 12.90 4.20
C LEU A 260 3.00 12.29 5.58
N ASN A 261 1.75 12.04 5.91
CA ASN A 261 1.32 11.18 7.00
C ASN A 261 1.02 9.80 6.40
N SER A 262 1.98 8.88 6.56
CA SER A 262 1.86 7.49 6.12
C SER A 262 1.43 6.61 7.27
N PHE A 263 0.48 5.70 7.05
CA PHE A 263 -0.06 4.84 8.09
C PHE A 263 -0.56 3.52 7.52
N ARG A 264 -0.61 2.49 8.38
CA ARG A 264 -1.36 1.26 8.12
C ARG A 264 -2.80 1.46 8.58
N GLU A 265 -3.79 1.11 7.74
CA GLU A 265 -5.19 1.42 8.05
C GLU A 265 -5.66 0.79 9.37
N ASP A 266 -5.29 -0.46 9.63
CA ASP A 266 -5.70 -1.26 10.79
C ASP A 266 -5.16 -0.78 12.15
N GLU A 267 -3.99 -0.15 12.18
CA GLU A 267 -3.39 0.40 13.41
C GLU A 267 -3.50 1.92 13.50
N PHE A 268 -3.53 2.60 12.35
CA PHE A 268 -3.48 4.06 12.22
C PHE A 268 -2.31 4.72 12.97
N LYS A 269 -1.16 4.05 13.05
CA LYS A 269 0.07 4.67 13.54
C LYS A 269 0.69 5.52 12.44
N VAL A 270 0.79 6.84 12.64
CA VAL A 270 1.23 7.79 11.63
C VAL A 270 2.74 7.96 11.70
N ASN A 271 3.40 7.63 10.59
CA ASN A 271 4.77 8.02 10.32
C ASN A 271 4.77 9.27 9.42
N GLN A 272 5.13 10.41 10.01
CA GLN A 272 5.17 11.67 9.30
C GLN A 272 6.58 11.99 8.76
N ILE A 273 6.65 12.38 7.50
CA ILE A 273 7.87 12.93 6.88
C ILE A 273 7.58 14.19 6.07
N GLU A 274 8.58 15.06 5.93
CA GLU A 274 8.58 16.13 4.93
C GLU A 274 9.00 15.53 3.58
N LEU A 275 8.27 15.87 2.51
CA LEU A 275 8.57 15.47 1.14
C LEU A 275 9.16 16.64 0.37
N GLU A 276 10.34 16.42 -0.19
CA GLU A 276 10.95 17.33 -1.15
C GLU A 276 10.39 17.05 -2.55
N LEU A 277 9.81 18.07 -3.18
CA LEU A 277 9.38 18.02 -4.59
C LEU A 277 10.60 18.16 -5.51
N GLY A 278 10.59 17.49 -6.67
CA GLY A 278 11.58 17.68 -7.72
C GLY A 278 11.61 16.61 -8.83
N ASN A 279 11.00 15.43 -8.63
CA ASN A 279 11.03 14.33 -9.61
C ASN A 279 9.69 13.59 -9.76
N TYR A 280 8.66 13.92 -9.00
CA TYR A 280 7.39 13.18 -8.98
C TYR A 280 6.61 13.28 -10.29
N SER A 281 6.73 14.37 -11.04
CA SER A 281 6.16 14.50 -12.39
C SER A 281 6.82 13.52 -13.36
N SER A 282 8.14 13.34 -13.28
CA SER A 282 8.86 12.33 -14.06
C SER A 282 8.50 10.91 -13.62
N VAL A 283 8.45 10.65 -12.32
CA VAL A 283 8.03 9.35 -11.76
C VAL A 283 6.61 9.01 -12.18
N TYR A 284 5.68 9.97 -12.11
CA TYR A 284 4.30 9.81 -12.55
C TYR A 284 4.20 9.43 -14.03
N ASN A 285 4.97 10.11 -14.89
CA ASN A 285 5.02 9.79 -16.31
C ASN A 285 5.60 8.39 -16.55
N GLU A 286 6.69 8.02 -15.89
CA GLU A 286 7.28 6.69 -16.03
C GLU A 286 6.32 5.59 -15.54
N VAL A 287 5.73 5.77 -14.36
CA VAL A 287 4.95 4.74 -13.67
C VAL A 287 3.51 4.69 -14.17
N LEU A 288 2.74 5.77 -14.08
CA LEU A 288 1.30 5.75 -14.32
C LEU A 288 0.97 5.92 -15.81
N VAL A 289 1.72 6.75 -16.54
CA VAL A 289 1.47 6.95 -17.98
C VAL A 289 2.10 5.83 -18.81
N ASN A 290 3.34 5.47 -18.51
CA ASN A 290 4.13 4.54 -19.34
C ASN A 290 4.26 3.12 -18.76
N HIS A 291 3.78 2.86 -17.54
CA HIS A 291 3.87 1.55 -16.88
C HIS A 291 5.29 0.99 -16.81
N LYS A 292 6.27 1.86 -16.53
CA LYS A 292 7.68 1.53 -16.38
C LYS A 292 8.13 1.75 -14.95
N LYS A 293 9.14 0.97 -14.55
CA LYS A 293 9.83 1.20 -13.28
C LYS A 293 10.61 2.50 -13.37
N THR A 294 10.59 3.27 -12.29
CA THR A 294 11.35 4.51 -12.16
C THR A 294 12.76 4.26 -11.65
N PHE A 295 13.70 5.12 -12.07
CA PHE A 295 15.05 5.19 -11.51
C PHE A 295 15.24 6.37 -10.55
N TYR A 296 14.25 7.26 -10.46
CA TYR A 296 14.28 8.36 -9.49
C TYR A 296 14.10 7.83 -8.07
N LYS A 297 14.73 8.53 -7.12
CA LYS A 297 14.59 8.20 -5.70
C LYS A 297 13.19 8.58 -5.24
N VAL A 298 12.50 7.63 -4.63
CA VAL A 298 11.18 7.80 -4.00
C VAL A 298 11.21 7.21 -2.59
N PRO A 299 10.28 7.58 -1.70
CA PRO A 299 10.15 6.94 -0.40
C PRO A 299 9.99 5.41 -0.53
N PRO A 300 10.52 4.60 0.40
CA PRO A 300 10.46 3.14 0.34
C PRO A 300 9.05 2.57 0.18
N VAL A 301 8.07 3.12 0.90
CA VAL A 301 6.65 2.77 0.78
C VAL A 301 6.14 2.93 -0.66
N MET A 302 6.52 4.03 -1.34
CA MET A 302 6.14 4.29 -2.72
C MET A 302 6.90 3.36 -3.67
N TYR A 303 8.20 3.10 -3.44
CA TYR A 303 8.96 2.13 -4.23
C TYR A 303 8.30 0.74 -4.21
N GLN A 304 7.89 0.27 -3.03
CA GLN A 304 7.19 -1.02 -2.86
C GLN A 304 5.85 -1.02 -3.60
N ALA A 305 5.07 0.07 -3.48
CA ALA A 305 3.80 0.24 -4.18
C ALA A 305 3.96 0.26 -5.70
N ILE A 306 4.95 0.96 -6.25
CA ILE A 306 5.24 0.97 -7.70
C ILE A 306 5.54 -0.45 -8.18
N ASP A 307 6.41 -1.18 -7.46
CA ASP A 307 6.76 -2.56 -7.81
C ASP A 307 5.54 -3.50 -7.75
N LEU A 308 4.58 -3.24 -6.85
CA LEU A 308 3.32 -3.99 -6.76
C LEU A 308 2.35 -3.59 -7.89
N TYR A 309 2.20 -2.30 -8.18
CA TYR A 309 1.37 -1.78 -9.26
C TYR A 309 1.77 -2.35 -10.61
N LEU A 310 3.05 -2.31 -10.97
CA LEU A 310 3.54 -2.86 -12.23
C LEU A 310 3.35 -4.39 -12.34
N LYS A 311 3.34 -5.11 -11.21
CA LYS A 311 2.99 -6.54 -11.18
C LYS A 311 1.49 -6.75 -11.38
N MET A 312 0.66 -5.89 -10.80
CA MET A 312 -0.80 -5.94 -10.92
C MET A 312 -1.30 -5.63 -12.33
N LEU A 313 -0.56 -4.86 -13.12
CA LEU A 313 -0.88 -4.63 -14.53
C LEU A 313 -0.75 -5.87 -15.42
N LYS A 314 -0.04 -6.92 -14.98
CA LYS A 314 0.14 -8.14 -15.76
C LYS A 314 -1.14 -8.97 -15.77
N GLU A 315 -1.46 -9.58 -16.91
CA GLU A 315 -2.66 -10.41 -17.07
C GLU A 315 -2.69 -11.64 -16.16
N ASP A 316 -1.52 -12.11 -15.73
CA ASP A 316 -1.36 -13.30 -14.89
C ASP A 316 -0.93 -12.93 -13.45
N ASN A 317 -1.30 -11.75 -12.96
CA ASN A 317 -0.95 -11.32 -11.60
C ASN A 317 -1.54 -12.24 -10.51
N SER A 318 -1.04 -12.10 -9.28
CA SER A 318 -1.40 -12.97 -8.15
C SER A 318 -2.89 -12.95 -7.82
N VAL A 319 -3.55 -11.79 -7.94
CA VAL A 319 -4.99 -11.65 -7.68
C VAL A 319 -5.80 -12.37 -8.76
N ILE A 320 -5.46 -12.17 -10.03
CA ILE A 320 -6.13 -12.84 -11.16
C ILE A 320 -5.97 -14.36 -11.02
N LYS A 321 -4.76 -14.84 -10.70
CA LYS A 321 -4.49 -16.26 -10.44
C LYS A 321 -5.31 -16.79 -9.27
N PHE A 322 -5.44 -16.02 -8.19
CA PHE A 322 -6.24 -16.40 -7.03
C PHE A 322 -7.72 -16.53 -7.39
N ILE A 323 -8.32 -15.50 -7.99
CA ILE A 323 -9.73 -15.53 -8.40
C ILE A 323 -9.98 -16.67 -9.40
N SER A 324 -9.07 -16.89 -10.35
CA SER A 324 -9.20 -17.94 -11.35
C SER A 324 -9.16 -19.35 -10.79
N LYS A 325 -8.48 -19.57 -9.66
CA LYS A 325 -8.38 -20.87 -8.97
C LYS A 325 -9.54 -21.15 -8.01
N ASN A 326 -10.33 -20.13 -7.68
CA ASN A 326 -11.41 -20.20 -6.69
C ASN A 326 -12.73 -19.67 -7.29
N LYS A 327 -13.01 -19.98 -8.56
CA LYS A 327 -14.17 -19.44 -9.30
C LYS A 327 -15.52 -19.93 -8.76
N ASP A 328 -15.47 -21.11 -8.16
CA ASP A 328 -16.51 -21.84 -7.46
C ASP A 328 -16.98 -21.12 -6.18
N LEU A 329 -16.16 -20.26 -5.58
CA LEU A 329 -16.57 -19.42 -4.46
C LEU A 329 -17.55 -18.31 -4.90
N SER A 330 -18.45 -17.95 -3.98
CA SER A 330 -19.29 -16.78 -4.14
C SER A 330 -18.45 -15.50 -4.20
N THR A 331 -19.02 -14.42 -4.77
CA THR A 331 -18.33 -13.12 -4.83
C THR A 331 -17.99 -12.60 -3.42
N GLN A 332 -18.87 -12.82 -2.44
CA GLN A 332 -18.65 -12.38 -1.06
C GLN A 332 -17.48 -13.12 -0.38
N GLU A 333 -17.39 -14.44 -0.58
CA GLU A 333 -16.27 -15.25 -0.07
C GLU A 333 -14.95 -14.84 -0.73
N LEU A 334 -14.97 -14.56 -2.04
CA LEU A 334 -13.80 -14.05 -2.76
C LEU A 334 -13.35 -12.70 -2.21
N LEU A 335 -14.27 -11.75 -2.01
CA LEU A 335 -13.94 -10.43 -1.45
C LEU A 335 -13.27 -10.56 -0.09
N THR A 336 -13.88 -11.32 0.82
CA THR A 336 -13.35 -11.56 2.17
C THR A 336 -11.92 -12.10 2.10
N LYS A 337 -11.67 -13.11 1.26
CA LYS A 337 -10.33 -13.68 1.08
C LYS A 337 -9.36 -12.71 0.40
N LEU A 338 -9.82 -11.89 -0.55
CA LEU A 338 -8.98 -10.94 -1.27
C LEU A 338 -8.47 -9.83 -0.37
N PHE A 339 -9.33 -9.24 0.46
CA PHE A 339 -8.93 -8.24 1.45
C PHE A 339 -7.89 -8.80 2.43
N HIS A 340 -8.11 -10.04 2.87
CA HIS A 340 -7.23 -10.69 3.82
C HIS A 340 -5.86 -11.06 3.25
N LEU A 341 -5.83 -11.58 2.02
CA LEU A 341 -4.62 -12.10 1.39
C LEU A 341 -3.81 -11.03 0.67
N PHE A 342 -4.45 -9.95 0.22
CA PHE A 342 -3.83 -8.88 -0.54
C PHE A 342 -4.04 -7.49 0.07
N PRO A 343 -3.82 -7.30 1.39
CA PRO A 343 -4.11 -6.03 2.06
C PRO A 343 -3.26 -4.87 1.52
N THR A 344 -2.08 -5.17 0.99
CA THR A 344 -1.17 -4.17 0.41
C THR A 344 -1.61 -3.62 -0.95
N ILE A 345 -2.70 -4.13 -1.55
CA ILE A 345 -3.22 -3.65 -2.83
C ILE A 345 -4.08 -2.40 -2.64
N GLY A 346 -4.88 -2.34 -1.57
CA GLY A 346 -5.77 -1.20 -1.31
C GLY A 346 -6.95 -1.05 -2.28
N TYR A 347 -7.32 -2.11 -3.00
CA TYR A 347 -8.55 -2.10 -3.80
C TYR A 347 -9.75 -2.16 -2.86
N GLY A 348 -10.79 -1.39 -3.17
CA GLY A 348 -12.09 -1.51 -2.53
C GLY A 348 -12.97 -2.57 -3.19
N ASP A 349 -14.19 -2.72 -2.65
CA ASP A 349 -15.17 -3.70 -3.12
C ASP A 349 -15.44 -3.58 -4.61
N SER A 350 -15.67 -2.36 -5.11
CA SER A 350 -16.02 -2.12 -6.50
C SER A 350 -14.92 -2.59 -7.47
N GLN A 351 -13.65 -2.32 -7.17
CA GLN A 351 -12.52 -2.73 -8.01
C GLN A 351 -12.36 -4.26 -8.01
N TYR A 352 -12.49 -4.91 -6.86
CA TYR A 352 -12.43 -6.37 -6.80
C TYR A 352 -13.64 -7.02 -7.49
N ILE A 353 -14.85 -6.50 -7.31
CA ILE A 353 -16.06 -7.01 -7.97
C ILE A 353 -15.92 -6.91 -9.50
N GLU A 354 -15.43 -5.79 -10.02
CA GLU A 354 -15.19 -5.63 -11.46
C GLU A 354 -14.20 -6.68 -11.97
N LEU A 355 -13.10 -6.90 -11.25
CA LEU A 355 -12.09 -7.90 -11.59
C LEU A 355 -12.65 -9.33 -11.55
N ILE A 356 -13.43 -9.66 -10.51
CA ILE A 356 -14.11 -10.95 -10.36
C ILE A 356 -15.05 -11.19 -11.54
N ASN A 357 -15.90 -10.21 -11.86
CA ASN A 357 -16.86 -10.30 -12.96
C ASN A 357 -16.16 -10.49 -14.31
N LYS A 358 -15.07 -9.76 -14.56
CA LYS A 358 -14.27 -9.89 -15.78
C LYS A 358 -13.66 -11.30 -15.93
N ILE A 359 -13.19 -11.90 -14.83
CA ILE A 359 -12.60 -13.24 -14.83
C ILE A 359 -13.66 -14.34 -14.98
N LYS A 360 -14.81 -14.21 -14.29
CA LYS A 360 -15.91 -15.17 -14.41
C LYS A 360 -16.51 -15.16 -15.82
N LYS A 361 -16.73 -13.98 -16.44
CA LYS A 361 -17.20 -13.85 -17.83
C LYS A 361 -16.26 -14.47 -18.87
N LYS A 362 -14.93 -14.33 -18.71
CA LYS A 362 -13.95 -14.98 -19.61
C LYS A 362 -13.97 -16.51 -19.56
N ALA A 363 -14.59 -17.10 -18.54
CA ALA A 363 -14.63 -18.55 -18.31
C ALA A 363 -15.91 -19.22 -18.84
N GLU A 364 -16.94 -18.45 -19.21
CA GLU A 364 -18.14 -18.99 -19.83
C GLU A 364 -17.81 -19.42 -21.27
N PRO A 365 -18.17 -20.65 -21.69
CA PRO A 365 -17.98 -21.05 -23.08
C PRO A 365 -18.76 -20.10 -23.98
N LYS A 366 -18.12 -19.59 -25.04
CA LYS A 366 -18.84 -18.90 -26.12
C LYS A 366 -19.80 -19.92 -26.72
N ILE A 367 -21.09 -19.75 -26.45
CA ILE A 367 -22.19 -20.54 -27.04
C ILE A 367 -22.24 -20.26 -28.53
#